data_AF-A0AA86U605-F1
#
_entry.id   AF-A0AA86U605-F1
#
_cell.length_a   1.000
_cell.length_b   1.000
_cell.length_c   1.000
_cell.angle_alpha   90.00
_cell.angle_beta   90.00
_cell.angle_gamma   90.00
#
_symmetry.space_group_name_H-M   'P 1'
#
loop_
_entity.id
_entity.type
_entity.pdbx_description
1 polymer ?
#
loop_
_entity_poly.entity_id
_entity_poly.type
_entity_poly.pdbx_seq_one_letter_code
_entity_poly.pdbx_strand_id
1 'polypeptide(L)'
;MGRASTISTVHFGEFLTHEVSVICNQIFYTEYHVYSKFQELHNVQRQQCWKNLSVLLNRTPQQVKDFYYNSWIKQFSPNLNIYKDELLLLVLDFLHQNVEQKDIARLVCEKFTHRYQHIQFNVKAINIFVRKIMLNPNYTF
;
A
#
# COMPACT_ATOMS: atom_id res chain seq x y z
N MET A 1 -0.48 -29.34 21.62
CA MET A 1 -0.65 -29.01 20.18
C MET A 1 0.03 -27.67 19.93
N GLY A 2 1.03 -27.63 19.05
CA GLY A 2 1.98 -26.52 18.92
C GLY A 2 1.32 -25.24 18.41
N ARG A 3 1.72 -24.09 18.97
CA ARG A 3 1.33 -22.77 18.45
C ARG A 3 1.75 -22.69 16.99
N ALA A 4 0.81 -22.44 16.08
CA ALA A 4 1.13 -22.15 14.69
C ALA A 4 2.12 -20.97 14.68
N SER A 5 3.37 -21.23 14.29
CA SER A 5 4.40 -20.20 14.23
C SER A 5 3.94 -19.10 13.27
N THR A 6 3.72 -17.90 13.78
CA THR A 6 3.30 -16.74 12.98
C THR A 6 4.45 -16.34 12.06
N ILE A 7 4.15 -15.95 10.81
CA ILE A 7 5.16 -15.38 9.91
C ILE A 7 5.62 -14.05 10.54
N SER A 8 6.93 -13.86 10.73
CA SER A 8 7.50 -12.60 11.22
C SER A 8 7.49 -11.55 10.11
N THR A 9 7.02 -10.34 10.42
CA THR A 9 7.03 -9.21 9.47
C THR A 9 8.44 -8.90 8.99
N VAL A 10 9.44 -8.99 9.88
CA VAL A 10 10.85 -8.73 9.56
C VAL A 10 11.39 -9.77 8.58
N HIS A 11 11.28 -11.06 8.90
CA HIS A 11 11.77 -12.12 8.01
C HIS A 11 11.03 -12.13 6.67
N PHE A 12 9.73 -11.84 6.67
CA PHE A 12 8.97 -11.71 5.43
C PHE A 12 9.52 -10.56 4.57
N GLY A 13 9.78 -9.39 5.17
CA GLY A 13 10.33 -8.23 4.50
C GLY A 13 11.72 -8.51 3.91
N GLU A 14 12.61 -9.14 4.67
CA GLU A 14 13.95 -9.53 4.22
C GLU A 14 13.90 -10.48 3.02
N PHE A 15 13.11 -11.55 3.10
CA PHE A 15 13.01 -12.51 2.01
C PHE A 15 12.33 -11.91 0.78
N LEU A 16 11.28 -11.10 0.95
CA LEU A 16 10.64 -10.43 -0.18
C LEU A 16 11.61 -9.43 -0.84
N THR A 17 12.40 -8.70 -0.05
CA THR A 17 13.43 -7.79 -0.54
C THR A 17 14.46 -8.53 -1.39
N HIS A 18 14.95 -9.68 -0.91
CA HIS A 18 15.86 -10.53 -1.66
C HIS A 18 15.25 -10.97 -3.00
N GLU A 19 14.04 -11.54 -2.98
CA GLU A 19 13.40 -12.07 -4.18
C GLU A 19 13.13 -10.98 -5.23
N VAL A 20 12.63 -9.82 -4.81
CA VAL A 20 12.37 -8.70 -5.72
C VAL A 20 13.69 -8.15 -6.28
N SER A 21 14.74 -8.11 -5.47
CA SER A 21 16.07 -7.66 -5.91
C SER A 21 16.65 -8.58 -6.99
N VAL A 22 16.51 -9.89 -6.81
CA VAL A 22 16.95 -10.90 -7.79
C VAL A 22 16.16 -10.77 -9.09
N ILE A 23 14.83 -10.66 -9.02
CA ILE A 23 13.98 -10.57 -10.22
C ILE A 23 14.23 -9.28 -11.00
N CYS A 24 14.43 -8.15 -10.31
CA CYS A 24 14.64 -6.86 -10.93
C CYS A 24 16.10 -6.57 -11.28
N ASN A 25 17.04 -7.42 -10.83
CA ASN A 25 18.47 -7.17 -10.88
C ASN A 25 18.85 -5.78 -10.31
N GLN A 26 18.25 -5.42 -9.18
CA GLN A 26 18.40 -4.11 -8.54
C GLN A 26 18.41 -4.26 -7.02
N ILE A 27 19.20 -3.43 -6.33
CA ILE A 27 19.23 -3.39 -4.87
C ILE A 27 18.17 -2.39 -4.36
N PHE A 28 17.37 -2.83 -3.41
CA PHE A 28 16.39 -1.99 -2.71
C PHE A 28 16.80 -1.77 -1.25
N TYR A 29 16.85 -0.52 -0.82
CA TYR A 29 17.28 -0.13 0.53
C TYR A 29 16.13 0.04 1.52
N THR A 30 14.88 0.07 1.05
CA THR A 30 13.69 0.25 1.89
C THR A 30 12.63 -0.76 1.49
N GLU A 31 11.91 -1.27 2.49
CA GLU A 31 10.80 -2.20 2.26
C GLU A 31 9.68 -1.56 1.42
N TYR A 32 9.53 -0.23 1.50
CA TYR A 32 8.58 0.49 0.67
C TYR A 32 8.94 0.43 -0.82
N HIS A 33 10.21 0.61 -1.19
CA HIS A 33 10.61 0.48 -2.60
C HIS A 33 10.39 -0.95 -3.11
N VAL A 34 10.65 -1.95 -2.26
CA VAL A 34 10.35 -3.36 -2.55
C VAL A 34 8.86 -3.54 -2.77
N TYR A 35 8.03 -2.99 -1.89
CA TYR A 35 6.57 -3.02 -2.02
C TYR A 35 6.10 -2.39 -3.33
N SER A 36 6.54 -1.17 -3.63
CA SER A 36 6.18 -0.45 -4.86
C SER A 36 6.59 -1.26 -6.09
N LYS A 37 7.83 -1.74 -6.13
CA LYS A 37 8.32 -2.53 -7.27
C LYS A 37 7.58 -3.85 -7.41
N PHE A 38 7.27 -4.51 -6.30
CA PHE A 38 6.49 -5.74 -6.29
C PHE A 38 5.10 -5.55 -6.92
N GLN A 39 4.47 -4.39 -6.76
CA GLN A 39 3.18 -4.08 -7.40
C GLN A 39 3.28 -3.96 -8.92
N GLU A 40 4.44 -3.51 -9.43
CA GLU A 40 4.74 -3.37 -10.86
C GLU A 40 5.12 -4.68 -11.54
N LEU A 41 5.52 -5.71 -10.78
CA LEU A 41 5.91 -6.99 -11.34
C LEU A 41 4.77 -7.66 -12.12
N HIS A 42 5.11 -8.32 -13.22
CA HIS A 42 4.17 -9.13 -13.98
C HIS A 42 3.64 -10.30 -13.14
N ASN A 43 2.45 -10.79 -13.48
CA ASN A 43 1.79 -11.86 -12.71
C ASN A 43 2.67 -13.12 -12.57
N VAL A 44 3.38 -13.50 -13.64
CA VAL A 44 4.30 -14.64 -13.63
C VAL A 44 5.45 -14.43 -12.61
N GLN A 45 6.03 -13.24 -12.57
CA GLN A 45 7.09 -12.89 -11.62
C GLN A 45 6.57 -12.92 -10.17
N ARG A 46 5.37 -12.37 -9.93
CA ARG A 46 4.74 -12.42 -8.60
C ARG A 46 4.43 -13.85 -8.15
N GLN A 47 3.95 -14.70 -9.05
CA GLN A 47 3.72 -16.12 -8.75
C GLN A 47 5.03 -16.83 -8.38
N GLN A 48 6.12 -16.52 -9.07
CA GLN A 48 7.44 -17.05 -8.73
C GLN A 48 7.90 -16.59 -7.34
N CYS A 49 7.75 -15.30 -7.01
CA CYS A 49 8.02 -14.80 -5.64
C CYS A 49 7.23 -15.57 -4.58
N TRP A 50 5.93 -15.77 -4.78
CA TRP A 50 5.09 -16.49 -3.82
C TRP A 50 5.55 -17.92 -3.64
N LYS A 51 5.95 -18.59 -4.72
CA LYS A 51 6.51 -19.94 -4.65
C LYS A 51 7.82 -19.96 -3.86
N ASN A 52 8.75 -19.06 -4.15
CA ASN A 52 10.05 -19.02 -3.46
C ASN A 52 9.89 -18.68 -1.97
N LEU A 53 9.10 -17.65 -1.65
CA LEU A 53 8.80 -17.27 -0.28
C LEU A 53 8.11 -18.40 0.51
N SER A 54 7.25 -19.19 -0.15
CA SER A 54 6.58 -20.33 0.48
C SER A 54 7.57 -21.40 0.96
N VAL A 55 8.65 -21.63 0.18
CA VAL A 55 9.74 -22.54 0.55
C VAL A 55 10.56 -21.97 1.70
N LEU A 56 10.98 -20.70 1.60
CA LEU A 56 11.81 -20.04 2.62
C LEU A 56 11.10 -19.93 3.97
N LEU A 57 9.80 -19.63 3.96
CA LEU A 57 8.99 -19.47 5.18
C LEU A 57 8.39 -20.79 5.68
N ASN A 58 8.58 -21.90 4.95
CA ASN A 58 7.95 -23.19 5.22
C ASN A 58 6.42 -23.06 5.38
N ARG A 59 5.76 -22.43 4.41
CA ARG A 59 4.32 -22.14 4.39
C ARG A 59 3.75 -22.44 3.01
N THR A 60 2.42 -22.47 2.88
CA THR A 60 1.81 -22.55 1.54
C THR A 60 1.87 -21.18 0.84
N PRO A 61 1.94 -21.14 -0.50
CA PRO A 61 1.88 -19.87 -1.24
C PRO A 61 0.67 -19.01 -0.88
N GLN A 62 -0.46 -19.66 -0.59
CA GLN A 62 -1.68 -18.97 -0.16
C GLN A 62 -1.50 -18.29 1.21
N GLN A 63 -0.91 -18.98 2.20
CA GLN A 63 -0.64 -18.39 3.52
C GLN A 63 0.34 -17.20 3.44
N VAL A 64 1.36 -17.29 2.59
CA VAL A 64 2.32 -16.20 2.35
C VAL A 64 1.62 -15.00 1.71
N LYS A 65 0.78 -15.25 0.70
CA LYS A 65 -0.02 -14.22 0.03
C LYS A 65 -1.01 -13.57 0.99
N ASP A 66 -1.70 -14.35 1.81
CA ASP A 66 -2.64 -13.84 2.81
C ASP A 66 -1.92 -12.99 3.85
N PHE A 67 -0.74 -13.42 4.31
CA PHE A 67 0.07 -12.63 5.23
C PHE A 67 0.52 -11.30 4.61
N TYR A 68 0.95 -11.32 3.34
CA TYR A 68 1.30 -10.12 2.59
C TYR A 68 0.16 -9.09 2.64
N TYR A 69 -1.04 -9.47 2.15
CA TYR A 69 -2.16 -8.53 2.04
C TYR A 69 -2.79 -8.16 3.38
N ASN A 70 -2.78 -9.05 4.37
CA ASN A 70 -3.46 -8.81 5.64
C ASN A 70 -2.58 -8.19 6.73
N SER A 71 -1.26 -8.31 6.62
CA SER A 71 -0.32 -7.89 7.67
C SER A 71 0.78 -7.00 7.12
N TRP A 72 1.61 -7.51 6.22
CA TRP A 72 2.83 -6.81 5.80
C TRP A 72 2.53 -5.49 5.08
N ILE A 73 1.60 -5.46 4.12
CA ILE A 73 1.31 -4.21 3.38
C ILE A 73 0.71 -3.10 4.24
N LYS A 74 0.08 -3.45 5.37
CA LYS A 74 -0.59 -2.46 6.23
C LYS A 74 0.39 -1.45 6.82
N GLN A 75 1.66 -1.82 6.96
CA GLN A 75 2.69 -0.88 7.44
C GLN A 75 2.95 0.27 6.46
N PHE A 76 2.62 0.10 5.17
CA PHE A 76 2.73 1.15 4.15
C PHE A 76 1.43 1.90 3.92
N SER A 77 0.32 1.44 4.48
CA SER A 77 -1.00 2.09 4.39
C SER A 77 -1.39 2.63 5.77
N PRO A 78 -0.88 3.80 6.16
CA PRO A 78 -1.19 4.39 7.45
C PRO A 78 -2.68 4.70 7.55
N ASN A 79 -3.16 4.78 8.78
CA ASN A 79 -4.54 5.17 9.05
C ASN A 79 -4.82 6.55 8.46
N LEU A 80 -5.77 6.65 7.52
CA LEU A 80 -6.21 7.90 6.90
C LEU A 80 -6.56 8.97 7.93
N ASN A 81 -7.04 8.56 9.11
CA ASN A 81 -7.39 9.49 10.18
C ASN A 81 -6.20 10.30 10.68
N ILE A 82 -4.97 9.80 10.55
CA ILE A 82 -3.75 10.55 10.91
C ILE A 82 -3.57 11.77 9.99
N TYR A 83 -3.98 11.64 8.72
CA TYR A 83 -3.83 12.67 7.69
C TYR A 83 -5.14 13.36 7.35
N LYS A 84 -6.17 13.23 8.20
CA LYS A 84 -7.53 13.67 7.88
C LYS A 84 -7.61 15.15 7.52
N ASP A 85 -6.92 16.00 8.27
CA ASP A 85 -6.95 17.45 8.05
C ASP A 85 -6.23 17.84 6.76
N GLU A 86 -5.07 17.24 6.49
CA GLU A 86 -4.32 17.48 5.26
C GLU A 86 -5.09 16.94 4.02
N LEU A 87 -5.73 15.77 4.15
CA LEU A 87 -6.61 15.22 3.11
C LEU A 87 -7.80 16.13 2.85
N LEU A 88 -8.43 16.67 3.89
CA LEU A 88 -9.55 17.60 3.76
C LEU A 88 -9.12 18.87 3.00
N LEU A 89 -8.00 19.48 3.37
CA LEU A 89 -7.49 20.67 2.71
C LEU A 89 -7.18 20.41 1.23
N LEU A 90 -6.54 19.29 0.90
CA LEU A 90 -6.24 18.91 -0.49
C LEU A 90 -7.51 18.65 -1.31
N VAL A 91 -8.49 17.96 -0.74
CA VAL A 91 -9.76 17.71 -1.43
C VAL A 91 -10.51 19.02 -1.66
N LEU A 92 -10.56 19.91 -0.67
CA LEU A 92 -11.18 21.22 -0.82
C LEU A 92 -10.46 22.05 -1.89
N ASP A 93 -9.13 22.09 -1.90
CA ASP A 93 -8.35 22.80 -2.92
C ASP A 93 -8.69 22.31 -4.35
N PHE A 94 -8.72 20.99 -4.57
CA PHE A 94 -9.11 20.44 -5.87
C PHE A 94 -10.56 20.71 -6.25
N LEU A 95 -11.48 20.73 -5.28
CA LEU A 95 -12.87 21.14 -5.53
C LEU A 95 -12.96 22.62 -5.94
N HIS A 96 -12.21 23.52 -5.29
CA HIS A 96 -12.15 24.93 -5.66
C HIS A 96 -11.56 25.15 -7.06
N GLN A 97 -10.65 24.26 -7.49
CA GLN A 97 -10.08 24.25 -8.83
C GLN A 97 -11.00 23.60 -9.90
N ASN A 98 -12.24 23.24 -9.56
CA ASN A 98 -13.21 22.57 -10.43
C ASN A 98 -12.70 21.24 -11.03
N VAL A 99 -11.87 20.50 -10.28
CA VAL A 99 -11.43 19.16 -10.69
C VAL A 99 -12.62 18.19 -10.63
N GLU A 100 -12.76 17.34 -11.65
CA GLU A 100 -13.80 16.30 -11.65
C GLU A 100 -13.59 15.31 -10.49
N GLN A 101 -14.68 14.97 -9.78
CA GLN A 101 -14.63 14.09 -8.60
C GLN A 101 -13.86 12.78 -8.83
N LYS A 102 -14.02 12.18 -10.02
CA LYS A 102 -13.36 10.93 -10.40
C LYS A 102 -11.84 11.04 -10.41
N ASP A 103 -11.30 12.24 -10.61
CA ASP A 103 -9.87 12.53 -10.67
C ASP A 103 -9.29 13.00 -9.33
N ILE A 104 -10.11 13.61 -8.45
CA ILE A 104 -9.66 14.12 -7.14
C ILE A 104 -8.94 13.03 -6.34
N ALA A 105 -9.53 11.83 -6.21
CA ALA A 105 -8.92 10.77 -5.41
C ALA A 105 -7.55 10.32 -5.95
N ARG A 106 -7.39 10.32 -7.27
CA ARG A 106 -6.11 10.00 -7.92
C ARG A 106 -5.08 11.10 -7.66
N LEU A 107 -5.45 12.36 -7.84
CA LEU A 107 -4.56 13.51 -7.61
C LEU A 107 -4.15 13.64 -6.14
N VAL A 108 -5.06 13.36 -5.20
CA VAL A 108 -4.76 13.30 -3.77
C VAL A 108 -3.75 12.19 -3.50
N CYS A 109 -3.95 10.99 -4.06
CA CYS A 109 -2.96 9.91 -3.94
C CYS A 109 -1.59 10.31 -4.52
N GLU A 110 -1.55 10.94 -5.68
CA GLU A 110 -0.31 11.39 -6.33
C GLU A 110 0.43 12.42 -5.44
N LYS A 111 -0.27 13.45 -4.94
CA LYS A 111 0.30 14.47 -4.04
C LYS A 111 0.83 13.87 -2.75
N PHE A 112 0.08 12.97 -2.13
CA PHE A 112 0.50 12.32 -0.89
C PHE A 112 1.64 11.33 -1.12
N THR A 113 1.66 10.60 -2.23
CA THR A 113 2.79 9.71 -2.57
C THR A 113 4.07 10.51 -2.79
N HIS A 114 3.96 11.70 -3.39
CA HIS A 114 5.10 12.59 -3.57
C HIS A 114 5.60 13.16 -2.22
N ARG A 115 4.70 13.55 -1.33
CA ARG A 115 5.06 14.13 -0.01
C ARG A 115 5.54 13.07 0.98
N TYR A 116 4.91 11.91 0.97
CA TYR A 116 5.19 10.79 1.87
C TYR A 116 5.65 9.60 1.03
N GLN A 117 6.93 9.62 0.64
CA GLN A 117 7.54 8.62 -0.23
C GLN A 117 7.51 7.19 0.32
N HIS A 118 7.07 6.95 1.56
CA HIS A 118 6.99 5.64 2.21
C HIS A 118 5.55 5.21 2.50
N ILE A 119 4.56 5.94 2.00
CA ILE A 119 3.15 5.75 2.29
C ILE A 119 2.38 5.57 0.99
N GLN A 120 1.60 4.49 0.91
CA GLN A 120 0.59 4.32 -0.11
C GLN A 120 -0.80 4.44 0.48
N PHE A 121 -1.54 5.44 0.02
CA PHE A 121 -2.93 5.58 0.36
C PHE A 121 -3.81 4.68 -0.49
N ASN A 122 -4.81 4.10 0.16
CA ASN A 122 -5.83 3.33 -0.52
C ASN A 122 -6.78 4.26 -1.28
N VAL A 123 -6.70 4.24 -2.62
CA VAL A 123 -7.55 5.05 -3.52
C VAL A 123 -9.04 4.85 -3.25
N LYS A 124 -9.49 3.64 -2.91
CA LYS A 124 -10.90 3.39 -2.58
C LYS A 124 -11.30 4.12 -1.29
N ALA A 125 -10.42 4.11 -0.30
CA ALA A 125 -10.67 4.75 0.98
C ALA A 125 -10.66 6.28 0.84
N ILE A 126 -9.77 6.86 0.02
CA ILE A 126 -9.81 8.28 -0.35
C ILE A 126 -11.08 8.61 -1.12
N ASN A 127 -11.49 7.79 -2.09
CA ASN A 127 -12.76 8.00 -2.83
C ASN A 127 -13.97 8.04 -1.89
N ILE A 128 -14.01 7.16 -0.89
CA ILE A 128 -15.07 7.17 0.14
C ILE A 128 -15.02 8.49 0.93
N PHE A 129 -13.82 8.97 1.28
CA PHE A 129 -13.63 10.23 2.01
C PHE A 129 -14.07 11.44 1.17
N VAL A 130 -13.63 11.54 -0.09
CA VAL A 130 -14.04 12.60 -1.04
C VAL A 130 -15.56 12.63 -1.19
N ARG A 131 -16.20 11.47 -1.40
CA ARG A 131 -17.67 11.39 -1.48
C ARG A 131 -18.36 11.92 -0.23
N LYS A 132 -17.84 11.62 0.97
CA LYS A 132 -18.40 12.13 2.23
C LYS A 132 -18.30 13.64 2.36
N ILE A 133 -17.19 14.25 1.92
CA ILE A 133 -17.03 15.70 1.92
C ILE A 133 -18.02 16.35 0.95
N MET A 134 -18.13 15.84 -0.28
CA MET A 134 -19.01 16.42 -1.29
C MET A 134 -20.51 16.30 -0.95
N LEU A 135 -20.90 15.23 -0.24
CA LEU A 135 -22.27 15.04 0.21
C LEU A 135 -22.63 15.91 1.43
N ASN A 136 -21.64 16.56 2.06
CA ASN A 136 -21.84 17.46 3.19
C ASN A 136 -21.28 18.86 2.84
N PRO A 137 -22.09 19.76 2.26
CA PRO A 137 -21.63 21.11 1.92
C PRO A 137 -21.22 21.94 3.16
N ASN A 138 -21.63 21.53 4.36
CA ASN A 138 -21.20 22.08 5.64
C ASN A 138 -20.19 21.15 6.34
N TYR A 139 -19.25 20.53 5.60
CA TYR A 139 -18.17 19.73 6.23
C TYR A 139 -17.18 20.67 6.93
N THR A 140 -17.64 21.28 8.01
CA THR A 140 -16.88 22.03 9.00
C THR A 140 -16.75 21.16 10.25
N PHE A 141 -15.59 21.20 10.89
CA PHE A 141 -15.42 20.60 12.21
C PHE A 141 -16.20 21.39 13.26
#